data_AF-A0A2I0TRK7-F1
#
_entry.id   AF-A0A2I0TRK7-F1
#
_cell.length_a   1.000
_cell.length_b   1.000
_cell.length_c   1.000
_cell.angle_alpha   90.00
_cell.angle_beta   90.00
_cell.angle_gamma   90.00
#
_symmetry.space_group_name_H-M   'P 1'
#
loop_
_entity.id
_entity.type
_entity.pdbx_description
1 polymer ?
#
loop_
_entity_poly.entity_id
_entity_poly.type
_entity_poly.pdbx_seq_one_letter_code
_entity_poly.pdbx_strand_id
1 'polypeptide(L)'
;MLRREQKGRPVDFPPSKLKAGYGEQACYVLDCLAEEALKYTGFSWKRPAYPTEELEEEEITEDDAELTLNKLEEDVEEEESDNEENFIDLNVLKAQTYRSDMNDSAKQEEILQSTIDAAEWNLEVERVLPQLKVTVRTDNKDWRIHVDQMHQHKDGIESSLKETRGYLDKLHNEISRTLEKINSREKYINNQLEHLVQEYRSAQALLSEAKEKYQEGSGGVTERIRVLSEKIMLLC
;
A
#
# COMPACT_ATOMS: atom_id res chain seq x y z
N MET A 1 -48.30 -11.14 -19.57
CA MET A 1 -48.49 -11.71 -18.21
C MET A 1 -47.19 -12.38 -17.79
N LEU A 2 -46.31 -11.68 -17.08
CA LEU A 2 -45.08 -12.26 -16.55
C LEU A 2 -45.42 -13.03 -15.27
N ARG A 3 -45.36 -14.36 -15.37
CA ARG A 3 -45.50 -15.31 -14.28
C ARG A 3 -44.37 -15.05 -13.27
N ARG A 4 -44.67 -14.38 -12.16
CA ARG A 4 -43.79 -14.33 -10.99
C ARG A 4 -43.75 -15.71 -10.38
N GLU A 5 -42.77 -16.51 -10.76
CA GLU A 5 -42.43 -17.74 -10.04
C GLU A 5 -41.96 -17.34 -8.63
N GLN A 6 -42.69 -17.80 -7.61
CA GLN A 6 -42.25 -17.71 -6.22
C GLN A 6 -41.05 -18.65 -6.05
N LYS A 7 -39.84 -18.13 -6.26
CA LYS A 7 -38.60 -18.77 -5.81
C LYS A 7 -38.26 -18.27 -4.41
N GLY A 8 -39.10 -18.62 -3.44
CA GLY A 8 -38.81 -18.38 -2.03
C GLY A 8 -38.27 -19.67 -1.42
N ARG A 9 -37.05 -19.66 -0.88
CA ARG A 9 -36.66 -20.66 0.12
C ARG A 9 -37.64 -20.57 1.29
N PRO A 10 -38.03 -21.68 1.94
CA PRO A 10 -38.92 -21.62 3.09
C PRO A 10 -38.25 -20.83 4.21
N VAL A 11 -38.90 -19.76 4.65
CA VAL A 11 -38.45 -18.92 5.75
C VAL A 11 -39.21 -19.36 7.00
N ASP A 12 -38.53 -19.96 7.98
CA ASP A 12 -39.12 -20.49 9.22
C ASP A 12 -39.20 -19.42 10.32
N PHE A 13 -39.85 -18.29 10.00
CA PHE A 13 -40.18 -17.27 11.00
C PHE A 13 -41.33 -16.37 10.53
N PRO A 14 -42.13 -15.81 11.47
CA PRO A 14 -43.24 -14.95 11.11
C PRO A 14 -42.77 -13.61 10.53
N PRO A 15 -43.53 -13.01 9.58
CA PRO A 15 -43.16 -11.73 8.95
C PRO A 15 -42.96 -10.57 9.93
N SER A 16 -43.53 -10.64 11.13
CA SER A 16 -43.33 -9.66 12.20
C SER A 16 -41.87 -9.51 12.61
N LYS A 17 -41.05 -10.57 12.48
CA LYS A 17 -39.61 -10.55 12.81
C LYS A 17 -38.77 -9.76 11.79
N LEU A 18 -39.29 -9.51 10.58
CA LEU A 18 -38.63 -8.67 9.57
C LEU A 18 -39.00 -7.19 9.67
N LYS A 19 -40.06 -6.85 10.41
CA LYS A 19 -40.57 -5.47 10.52
C LYS A 19 -39.55 -4.52 11.14
N ALA A 20 -38.66 -5.03 11.99
CA ALA A 20 -37.59 -4.26 12.61
C ALA A 20 -36.52 -3.80 11.60
N GLY A 21 -36.34 -4.50 10.48
CA GLY A 21 -35.34 -4.16 9.45
C GLY A 21 -33.89 -4.46 9.82
N TYR A 22 -33.64 -5.03 11.01
CA TYR A 22 -32.31 -5.46 11.47
C TYR A 22 -32.43 -6.77 12.26
N GLY A 23 -31.31 -7.48 12.43
CA GLY A 23 -31.23 -8.74 13.15
C GLY A 23 -31.03 -9.96 12.25
N GLU A 24 -30.82 -11.11 12.87
CA GLU A 24 -30.46 -12.38 12.21
C GLU A 24 -31.43 -12.77 11.10
N GLN A 25 -32.74 -12.60 11.33
CA GLN A 25 -33.77 -12.94 10.36
C GLN A 25 -33.73 -12.04 9.12
N ALA A 26 -33.40 -10.76 9.29
CA ALA A 26 -33.21 -9.84 8.17
C ALA A 26 -31.93 -10.15 7.38
N CYS A 27 -30.82 -10.44 8.09
CA CYS A 27 -29.57 -10.87 7.46
C CYS A 27 -29.73 -12.16 6.67
N TYR A 28 -30.44 -13.15 7.21
CA TYR A 28 -30.73 -14.42 6.54
C TYR A 28 -31.46 -14.23 5.20
N VAL A 29 -32.46 -13.36 5.17
CA VAL A 29 -33.20 -13.05 3.93
C VAL A 29 -32.30 -12.34 2.92
N LEU A 30 -31.51 -11.36 3.36
CA LEU A 30 -30.57 -10.66 2.49
C LEU A 30 -29.50 -11.58 1.90
N ASP A 31 -28.96 -12.49 2.71
CA ASP A 31 -27.98 -13.48 2.29
C ASP A 31 -28.58 -14.45 1.24
N CYS A 32 -29.79 -14.96 1.50
CA CYS A 32 -30.50 -15.81 0.53
C CYS A 32 -30.77 -15.08 -0.80
N LEU A 33 -31.14 -13.81 -0.76
CA LEU A 33 -31.37 -13.00 -1.95
C LEU A 33 -30.07 -12.69 -2.69
N ALA A 34 -28.98 -12.43 -1.96
CA ALA A 34 -27.65 -12.22 -2.52
C ALA A 34 -27.16 -13.49 -3.24
N GLU A 35 -27.29 -14.68 -2.62
CA GLU A 35 -26.95 -15.95 -3.27
C GLU A 35 -27.71 -16.17 -4.58
N GLU A 36 -29.02 -15.87 -4.61
CA GLU A 36 -29.84 -16.06 -5.81
C GLU A 36 -29.47 -15.04 -6.90
N ALA A 37 -29.14 -13.80 -6.50
CA ALA A 37 -28.64 -12.77 -7.41
C ALA A 37 -27.27 -13.13 -8.00
N LEU A 38 -26.37 -13.71 -7.19
CA LEU A 38 -25.06 -14.19 -7.63
C LEU A 38 -25.19 -15.38 -8.60
N LYS A 39 -26.14 -16.29 -8.35
CA LYS A 39 -26.45 -17.40 -9.28
C LYS A 39 -27.00 -16.88 -10.61
N TYR A 40 -27.90 -15.89 -10.59
CA TYR A 40 -28.46 -15.33 -11.83
C TYR A 40 -27.43 -14.56 -12.65
N THR A 41 -26.50 -13.87 -11.99
CA THR A 41 -25.41 -13.13 -12.66
C THR A 41 -24.25 -14.03 -13.11
N GLY A 42 -24.25 -15.32 -12.74
CA GLY A 42 -23.16 -16.26 -13.04
C GLY A 42 -21.85 -15.87 -12.34
N PHE A 43 -21.95 -15.20 -11.18
CA PHE A 43 -20.78 -14.71 -10.46
C PHE A 43 -19.94 -15.87 -9.91
N SER A 44 -18.63 -15.82 -10.15
CA SER A 44 -17.66 -16.74 -9.58
C SER A 44 -16.67 -15.97 -8.70
N TRP A 45 -16.44 -16.45 -7.48
CA TRP A 45 -15.39 -15.92 -6.61
C TRP A 45 -14.02 -16.09 -7.29
N LYS A 46 -13.38 -14.97 -7.61
CA LYS A 46 -11.98 -14.99 -8.06
C LYS A 46 -11.10 -15.20 -6.84
N ARG A 47 -10.04 -16.02 -6.96
CA ARG A 47 -9.04 -16.14 -5.90
C ARG A 47 -8.41 -14.77 -5.65
N PRO A 48 -8.30 -14.32 -4.39
CA PRO A 48 -7.55 -13.12 -4.08
C PRO A 48 -6.14 -13.23 -4.65
N ALA A 49 -5.73 -12.21 -5.41
CA ALA A 49 -4.34 -12.08 -5.85
C ALA A 49 -3.57 -11.42 -4.72
N TYR A 50 -2.89 -12.22 -3.91
CA TYR A 50 -1.94 -11.70 -2.93
C TYR A 50 -0.73 -11.18 -3.71
N PRO A 51 -0.34 -9.90 -3.52
CA PRO A 51 0.95 -9.43 -4.01
C PRO A 51 2.01 -10.38 -3.47
N THR A 52 2.85 -10.90 -4.34
CA THR A 52 4.05 -11.61 -3.90
C THR A 52 4.96 -10.53 -3.34
N GLU A 53 5.14 -10.50 -2.02
CA GLU A 53 6.27 -9.81 -1.42
C GLU A 53 7.51 -10.45 -2.05
N GLU A 54 8.16 -9.74 -2.97
CA GLU A 54 9.54 -10.04 -3.30
C GLU A 54 10.28 -9.86 -1.98
N LEU A 55 10.68 -10.98 -1.37
CA LEU A 55 11.72 -10.98 -0.35
C LEU A 55 12.97 -10.50 -1.09
N GLU A 56 13.12 -9.18 -1.22
CA GLU A 56 14.43 -8.59 -1.44
C GLU A 56 15.28 -9.11 -0.29
N GLU A 57 16.20 -10.02 -0.60
CA GLU A 57 17.36 -10.28 0.25
C GLU A 57 18.10 -8.95 0.33
N GLU A 58 17.71 -8.09 1.27
CA GLU A 58 18.51 -6.95 1.68
C GLU A 58 19.84 -7.53 2.16
N GLU A 59 20.86 -7.37 1.31
CA GLU A 59 22.25 -7.43 1.71
C GLU A 59 22.40 -6.37 2.81
N ILE A 60 22.38 -6.82 4.06
CA ILE A 60 22.57 -5.98 5.25
C ILE A 60 23.99 -5.41 5.14
N THR A 61 24.13 -4.24 4.53
CA THR A 61 25.32 -3.42 4.74
C THR A 61 25.26 -2.97 6.18
N GLU A 62 26.19 -3.48 7.00
CA GLU A 62 26.44 -3.04 8.37
C GLU A 62 26.75 -1.54 8.37
N ASP A 63 25.71 -0.70 8.47
CA ASP A 63 25.86 0.70 8.83
C ASP A 63 25.63 0.80 10.34
N ASP A 64 26.74 0.96 11.04
CA ASP A 64 26.89 1.06 12.50
C ASP A 64 26.31 2.39 13.02
N ALA A 65 25.02 2.59 12.80
CA ALA A 65 24.24 3.64 13.42
C ALA A 65 23.61 3.06 14.69
N GLU A 66 24.29 3.22 15.83
CA GLU A 66 23.75 2.98 17.16
C GLU A 66 22.41 3.72 17.35
N LEU A 67 21.29 3.04 17.07
CA LEU A 67 19.96 3.49 17.47
C LEU A 67 19.82 3.21 18.97
N THR A 68 20.04 4.25 19.78
CA THR A 68 19.79 4.23 21.22
C THR A 68 18.32 3.87 21.51
N LEU A 69 18.06 2.60 21.79
CA LEU A 69 16.79 2.00 22.20
C LEU A 69 16.43 2.35 23.66
N ASN A 70 16.63 3.60 24.10
CA ASN A 70 16.36 3.98 25.50
C ASN A 70 14.98 4.60 25.72
N LYS A 71 14.08 4.56 24.71
CA LYS A 71 12.79 5.27 24.78
C LYS A 71 11.55 4.41 24.53
N LEU A 72 11.73 3.09 24.46
CA LEU A 72 10.65 2.12 24.30
C LEU A 72 10.51 1.16 25.49
N GLU A 73 11.36 1.28 26.52
CA GLU A 73 11.37 0.37 27.67
C GLU A 73 10.64 0.93 28.92
N GLU A 74 10.25 2.21 28.92
CA GLU A 74 9.62 2.86 30.09
C GLU A 74 8.07 2.73 30.13
N ASP A 75 7.42 2.26 29.06
CA ASP A 75 5.94 2.18 28.99
C ASP A 75 5.39 0.73 29.02
N VAL A 76 6.23 -0.25 29.32
CA VAL A 76 5.78 -1.62 29.66
C VAL A 76 5.85 -1.82 31.17
N GLU A 77 5.18 -0.94 31.91
CA GLU A 77 4.80 -1.25 33.30
C GLU A 77 3.68 -2.31 33.25
N GLU A 78 4.07 -3.56 33.49
CA GLU A 78 3.17 -4.61 33.98
C GLU A 78 2.61 -4.17 35.34
N GLU A 79 1.53 -3.39 35.32
CA GLU A 79 0.73 -3.14 36.53
C GLU A 79 -0.40 -4.16 36.60
N GLU A 80 -0.17 -5.23 37.36
CA GLU A 80 -1.21 -5.99 38.06
C GLU A 80 -2.09 -5.01 38.84
N SER A 81 -3.13 -4.48 38.21
CA SER A 81 -4.15 -3.74 38.94
C SER A 81 -5.14 -4.72 39.56
N ASP A 82 -4.71 -5.32 40.67
CA ASP A 82 -5.59 -5.81 41.73
C ASP A 82 -6.29 -4.60 42.35
N ASN A 83 -7.39 -4.16 41.73
CA ASN A 83 -8.25 -3.15 42.30
C ASN A 83 -9.70 -3.60 42.13
N GLU A 84 -10.13 -4.47 43.04
CA GLU A 84 -11.53 -4.80 43.35
C GLU A 84 -12.29 -3.56 43.88
N GLU A 85 -12.36 -2.49 43.09
CA GLU A 85 -13.34 -1.43 43.29
C GLU A 85 -14.52 -1.66 42.35
N ASN A 86 -15.60 -2.19 42.92
CA ASN A 86 -16.96 -2.32 42.38
C ASN A 86 -17.23 -1.46 41.13
N PHE A 87 -16.86 -1.97 39.95
CA PHE A 87 -17.07 -1.27 38.69
C PHE A 87 -18.37 -1.75 38.05
N ILE A 88 -19.30 -0.82 37.85
CA ILE A 88 -20.61 -1.13 37.27
C ILE A 88 -20.50 -1.12 35.75
N ASP A 89 -20.53 -2.30 35.15
CA ASP A 89 -20.55 -2.50 33.69
C ASP A 89 -21.85 -1.96 33.08
N LEU A 90 -21.70 -1.03 32.12
CA LEU A 90 -22.80 -0.40 31.39
C LEU A 90 -23.64 -1.43 30.60
N ASN A 91 -23.06 -2.56 30.21
CA ASN A 91 -23.79 -3.65 29.57
C ASN A 91 -24.70 -4.41 30.56
N VAL A 92 -24.28 -4.52 31.82
CA VAL A 92 -25.09 -5.12 32.90
C VAL A 92 -26.29 -4.23 33.24
N LEU A 93 -26.10 -2.90 33.26
CA LEU A 93 -27.22 -1.95 33.45
C LEU A 93 -28.25 -2.02 32.32
N LYS A 94 -27.79 -2.13 31.07
CA LYS A 94 -28.67 -2.33 29.92
C LYS A 94 -29.44 -3.65 30.04
N ALA A 95 -28.77 -4.73 30.43
CA ALA A 95 -29.45 -6.02 30.60
C ALA A 95 -30.51 -6.01 31.72
N GLN A 96 -30.27 -5.28 32.81
CA GLN A 96 -31.23 -5.15 33.92
C GLN A 96 -32.45 -4.28 33.56
N THR A 97 -32.26 -3.20 32.82
CA THR A 97 -33.37 -2.34 32.36
C THR A 97 -34.34 -3.11 31.46
N TYR A 98 -33.83 -3.90 30.51
CA TYR A 98 -34.67 -4.79 29.68
C TYR A 98 -35.42 -5.86 30.47
N ARG A 99 -34.88 -6.34 31.60
CA ARG A 99 -35.55 -7.31 32.47
C ARG A 99 -36.63 -6.69 33.34
N SER A 100 -36.45 -5.45 33.78
CA SER A 100 -37.42 -4.75 34.62
C SER A 100 -38.67 -4.34 33.83
N ASP A 101 -38.52 -3.93 32.56
CA ASP A 101 -39.64 -3.55 31.69
C ASP A 101 -40.62 -4.71 31.40
N MET A 102 -40.18 -5.96 31.51
CA MET A 102 -41.04 -7.14 31.31
C MET A 102 -41.90 -7.51 32.53
N ASN A 103 -41.59 -6.97 33.72
CA ASN A 103 -42.27 -7.37 34.96
C ASN A 103 -43.21 -6.30 35.53
N ASP A 104 -43.12 -5.05 35.06
CA ASP A 104 -43.77 -3.90 35.71
C ASP A 104 -45.00 -3.34 34.97
N SER A 105 -45.31 -3.84 33.76
CA SER A 105 -46.48 -3.40 33.00
C SER A 105 -47.83 -3.84 33.60
N ALA A 106 -47.84 -4.61 34.69
CA ALA A 106 -49.07 -5.17 35.27
C ALA A 106 -49.54 -4.50 36.57
N LYS A 107 -48.85 -3.48 37.10
CA LYS A 107 -49.15 -2.93 38.45
C LYS A 107 -49.19 -1.40 38.58
N GLN A 108 -48.99 -0.62 37.52
CA GLN A 108 -48.98 0.84 37.62
C GLN A 108 -50.36 1.45 37.36
N GLU A 109 -51.29 1.31 38.31
CA GLU A 109 -52.47 2.19 38.41
C GLU A 109 -53.05 2.19 39.84
N GLU A 110 -52.20 2.41 40.83
CA GLU A 110 -52.64 2.79 42.18
C GLU A 110 -51.93 4.09 42.56
N ILE A 111 -52.73 5.10 42.91
CA ILE A 111 -52.34 6.50 43.07
C ILE A 111 -51.21 6.61 44.13
N LEU A 112 -49.99 6.88 43.68
CA LEU A 112 -48.79 7.03 44.51
C LEU A 112 -48.89 8.32 45.36
N GLN A 113 -49.34 8.20 46.60
CA GLN A 113 -49.13 9.24 47.61
C GLN A 113 -47.82 8.92 48.37
N SER A 114 -46.81 9.77 48.23
CA SER A 114 -45.52 9.59 48.91
C SER A 114 -45.65 9.96 50.39
N THR A 115 -45.67 8.97 51.28
CA THR A 115 -45.50 9.14 52.74
C THR A 115 -44.03 9.21 53.14
N ILE A 116 -43.16 9.76 52.29
CA ILE A 116 -41.69 9.73 52.49
C ILE A 116 -41.27 10.97 53.28
N ASP A 117 -40.57 10.73 54.40
CA ASP A 117 -40.00 11.77 55.25
C ASP A 117 -38.79 12.45 54.58
N ALA A 118 -38.61 13.75 54.81
CA ALA A 118 -37.56 14.54 54.17
C ALA A 118 -36.15 14.08 54.57
N ALA A 119 -35.98 13.56 55.79
CA ALA A 119 -34.68 13.04 56.23
C ALA A 119 -34.38 11.67 55.59
N GLU A 120 -35.38 10.80 55.46
CA GLU A 120 -35.25 9.51 54.76
C GLU A 120 -34.93 9.70 53.27
N TRP A 121 -35.57 10.67 52.62
CA TRP A 121 -35.25 11.04 51.23
C TRP A 121 -33.80 11.50 51.08
N ASN A 122 -33.31 12.34 51.99
CA ASN A 122 -31.97 12.89 51.89
C ASN A 122 -30.89 11.81 52.11
N LEU A 123 -31.12 10.85 53.01
CA LEU A 123 -30.25 9.69 53.18
C LEU A 123 -30.23 8.80 51.93
N GLU A 124 -31.37 8.61 51.28
CA GLU A 124 -31.45 7.85 50.03
C GLU A 124 -30.73 8.56 48.89
N VAL A 125 -30.85 9.90 48.81
CA VAL A 125 -30.09 10.71 47.85
C VAL A 125 -28.59 10.57 48.09
N GLU A 126 -28.11 10.68 49.34
CA GLU A 126 -26.68 10.50 49.66
C GLU A 126 -26.19 9.07 49.37
N ARG A 127 -27.05 8.06 49.55
CA ARG A 127 -26.76 6.66 49.22
C ARG A 127 -26.66 6.40 47.71
N VAL A 128 -27.49 7.09 46.93
CA VAL A 128 -27.61 6.89 45.47
C VAL A 128 -26.66 7.81 44.69
N LEU A 129 -26.26 8.96 45.24
CA LEU A 129 -25.33 9.90 44.59
C LEU A 129 -24.03 9.25 44.09
N PRO A 130 -23.35 8.38 44.87
CA PRO A 130 -22.17 7.65 44.40
C PRO A 130 -22.47 6.70 43.25
N GLN A 131 -23.65 6.10 43.21
CA GLN A 131 -24.08 5.16 42.17
C GLN A 131 -24.42 5.87 40.85
N LEU A 132 -24.76 7.15 40.91
CA LEU A 132 -25.04 8.00 39.75
C LEU A 132 -23.81 8.73 39.23
N LYS A 133 -22.69 8.72 39.98
CA LYS A 133 -21.45 9.36 39.58
C LYS A 133 -20.78 8.52 38.49
N VAL A 134 -21.14 8.80 37.24
CA VAL A 134 -20.49 8.20 36.07
C VAL A 134 -19.13 8.86 35.87
N THR A 135 -18.06 8.17 36.29
CA THR A 135 -16.69 8.53 35.92
C THR A 135 -16.39 7.96 34.54
N VAL A 136 -16.50 8.79 33.50
CA VAL A 136 -16.05 8.41 32.16
C VAL A 136 -14.52 8.36 32.19
N ARG A 137 -13.94 7.16 32.20
CA ARG A 137 -12.51 6.99 31.98
C ARG A 137 -12.21 7.26 30.50
N THR A 138 -11.18 8.06 30.22
CA THR A 138 -10.52 8.06 28.91
C THR A 138 -9.79 6.74 28.76
N ASP A 139 -10.47 5.74 28.20
CA ASP A 139 -9.87 4.46 27.87
C ASP A 139 -8.97 4.63 26.64
N ASN A 140 -7.74 4.10 26.67
CA ASN A 140 -6.82 4.06 25.53
C ASN A 140 -7.38 3.15 24.39
N LYS A 141 -8.46 2.40 24.66
CA LYS A 141 -9.28 1.72 23.65
C LYS A 141 -10.32 2.62 22.97
N ASP A 142 -10.30 3.93 23.22
CA ASP A 142 -11.15 4.85 22.48
C ASP A 142 -10.70 4.88 21.02
N TRP A 143 -11.56 4.36 20.14
CA TRP A 143 -11.36 4.36 18.70
C TRP A 143 -11.05 5.76 18.15
N ARG A 144 -11.44 6.83 18.85
CA ARG A 144 -11.07 8.21 18.51
C ARG A 144 -9.57 8.44 18.56
N ILE A 145 -8.90 7.93 19.59
CA ILE A 145 -7.44 8.04 19.72
C ILE A 145 -6.76 7.30 18.56
N HIS A 146 -7.23 6.11 18.22
CA HIS A 146 -6.70 5.36 17.07
C HIS A 146 -6.96 6.05 15.72
N VAL A 147 -8.13 6.68 15.56
CA VAL A 147 -8.44 7.46 14.35
C VAL A 147 -7.54 8.69 14.24
N ASP A 148 -7.30 9.39 15.35
CA ASP A 148 -6.40 10.55 15.38
C ASP A 148 -4.94 10.13 15.11
N GLN A 149 -4.50 9.01 15.68
CA GLN A 149 -3.19 8.39 15.37
C GLN A 149 -3.08 8.04 13.88
N MET A 150 -4.12 7.45 13.29
CA MET A 150 -4.13 7.09 11.87
C MET A 150 -4.03 8.33 10.97
N HIS A 151 -4.71 9.43 11.32
CA HIS A 151 -4.55 10.70 10.61
C HIS A 151 -3.12 11.25 10.75
N GLN A 152 -2.55 11.22 11.95
CA GLN A 152 -1.17 11.67 12.19
C GLN A 152 -0.16 10.85 11.37
N HIS A 153 -0.30 9.52 11.34
CA HIS A 153 0.56 8.66 10.53
C HIS A 153 0.39 8.93 9.03
N LYS A 154 -0.85 9.10 8.56
CA LYS A 154 -1.14 9.45 7.18
C LYS A 154 -0.45 10.76 6.78
N ASP A 155 -0.58 11.80 7.60
CA ASP A 155 0.05 13.10 7.34
C ASP A 155 1.59 13.00 7.35
N GLY A 156 2.15 12.17 8.26
CA GLY A 156 3.58 11.86 8.28
C GLY A 156 4.05 11.17 7.00
N ILE A 157 3.31 10.16 6.53
CA ILE A 157 3.58 9.45 5.26
C ILE A 157 3.45 10.41 4.07
N GLU A 158 2.44 11.27 4.04
CA GLU A 158 2.26 12.23 2.95
C GLU A 158 3.40 13.25 2.90
N SER A 159 3.88 13.71 4.07
CA SER A 159 5.04 14.59 4.16
C SER A 159 6.32 13.92 3.67
N SER A 160 6.61 12.69 4.13
CA SER A 160 7.81 11.96 3.70
C SER A 160 7.76 11.59 2.22
N LEU A 161 6.59 11.23 1.69
CA LEU A 161 6.38 10.98 0.26
C LEU A 161 6.64 12.26 -0.57
N LYS A 162 6.16 13.41 -0.10
CA LYS A 162 6.40 14.69 -0.76
C LYS A 162 7.89 15.05 -0.79
N GLU A 163 8.58 14.83 0.31
CA GLU A 163 10.02 15.09 0.43
C GLU A 163 10.84 14.15 -0.48
N THR A 164 10.61 12.84 -0.40
CA THR A 164 11.30 11.84 -1.23
C THR A 164 11.06 12.05 -2.72
N ARG A 165 9.83 12.38 -3.12
CA ARG A 165 9.51 12.81 -4.49
C ARG A 165 10.32 14.04 -4.91
N GLY A 166 10.46 15.02 -4.01
CA GLY A 166 11.30 16.19 -4.26
C GLY A 166 12.78 15.85 -4.44
N TYR A 167 13.32 14.90 -3.68
CA TYR A 167 14.68 14.40 -3.88
C TYR A 167 14.83 13.68 -5.22
N LEU A 168 13.87 12.84 -5.59
CA LEU A 168 13.87 12.13 -6.87
C LEU A 168 13.80 13.10 -8.06
N ASP A 169 12.95 14.13 -7.99
CA ASP A 169 12.86 15.16 -9.03
C ASP A 169 14.18 15.93 -9.18
N LYS A 170 14.86 16.27 -8.08
CA LYS A 170 16.18 16.91 -8.13
C LYS A 170 17.20 16.01 -8.82
N LEU A 171 17.28 14.75 -8.42
CA LEU A 171 18.20 13.77 -8.99
C LEU A 171 17.93 13.55 -10.49
N HIS A 172 16.66 13.42 -10.87
CA HIS A 172 16.26 13.32 -12.27
C HIS A 172 16.69 14.55 -13.09
N ASN A 173 16.51 15.75 -12.55
CA ASN A 173 16.94 16.99 -13.20
C ASN A 173 18.47 17.08 -13.32
N GLU A 174 19.22 16.63 -12.31
CA GLU A 174 20.68 16.58 -12.35
C GLU A 174 21.18 15.60 -13.41
N ILE A 175 20.64 14.38 -13.44
CA ILE A 175 20.95 13.39 -14.48
C ILE A 175 20.62 13.93 -15.88
N SER A 176 19.47 14.57 -16.05
CA SER A 176 19.08 15.14 -17.34
C SER A 176 20.08 16.21 -17.80
N ARG A 177 20.51 17.09 -16.89
CA ARG A 177 21.52 18.11 -17.17
C ARG A 177 22.90 17.51 -17.48
N THR A 178 23.31 16.44 -16.80
CA THR A 178 24.60 15.79 -17.09
C THR A 178 24.55 15.07 -18.44
N LEU A 179 23.44 14.40 -18.78
CA LEU A 179 23.24 13.79 -20.09
C LEU A 179 23.27 14.82 -21.22
N GLU A 180 22.63 15.99 -21.05
CA GLU A 180 22.70 17.07 -22.03
C GLU A 180 24.14 17.57 -22.23
N LYS A 181 24.90 17.71 -21.15
CA LYS A 181 26.33 18.07 -21.22
C LYS A 181 27.14 17.00 -21.95
N ILE A 182 26.94 15.72 -21.64
CA ILE A 182 27.63 14.60 -22.31
C ILE A 182 27.29 14.61 -23.81
N ASN A 183 26.01 14.69 -24.17
CA ASN A 183 25.57 14.74 -25.56
C ASN A 183 26.16 15.94 -26.31
N SER A 184 26.23 17.12 -25.67
CA SER A 184 26.88 18.30 -26.26
C SER A 184 28.37 18.07 -26.51
N ARG A 185 29.05 17.38 -25.58
CA ARG A 185 30.48 17.07 -25.66
C ARG A 185 30.76 16.01 -26.72
N GLU A 186 29.92 14.99 -26.81
CA GLU A 186 29.98 13.97 -27.87
C GLU A 186 29.79 14.59 -29.24
N LYS A 187 28.76 15.43 -29.43
CA LYS A 187 28.56 16.17 -30.69
C LYS A 187 29.77 17.01 -31.06
N TYR A 188 30.36 17.70 -30.07
CA TYR A 188 31.56 18.50 -30.28
C TYR A 188 32.76 17.64 -30.72
N ILE A 189 33.02 16.52 -30.03
CA ILE A 189 34.12 15.60 -30.36
C ILE A 189 33.90 14.98 -31.73
N ASN A 190 32.70 14.48 -32.01
CA ASN A 190 32.35 13.90 -33.31
C ASN A 190 32.57 14.92 -34.43
N ASN A 191 32.14 16.17 -34.25
CA ASN A 191 32.36 17.21 -35.26
C ASN A 191 33.85 17.52 -35.48
N GLN A 192 34.69 17.44 -34.44
CA GLN A 192 36.14 17.58 -34.61
C GLN A 192 36.77 16.37 -35.31
N LEU A 193 36.32 15.16 -35.00
CA LEU A 193 36.88 13.92 -35.53
C LEU A 193 36.40 13.63 -36.96
N GLU A 194 35.22 14.09 -37.35
CA GLU A 194 34.62 13.84 -38.67
C GLU A 194 35.59 14.18 -39.82
N HIS A 195 36.17 15.38 -39.77
CA HIS A 195 37.12 15.83 -40.80
C HIS A 195 38.40 14.99 -40.80
N LEU A 196 38.99 14.72 -39.62
CA LEU A 196 40.20 13.92 -39.48
C LEU A 196 40.00 12.50 -40.01
N VAL A 197 38.86 11.89 -39.70
CA VAL A 197 38.50 10.56 -40.21
C VAL A 197 38.35 10.58 -41.73
N GLN A 198 37.77 11.64 -42.28
CA GLN A 198 37.62 11.81 -43.73
C GLN A 198 38.98 12.00 -44.43
N GLU A 199 39.89 12.78 -43.85
CA GLU A 199 41.27 12.94 -44.33
C GLU A 199 42.06 11.63 -44.26
N TYR A 200 41.93 10.88 -43.16
CA TYR A 200 42.57 9.58 -43.04
C TYR A 200 42.07 8.61 -44.11
N ARG A 201 40.75 8.58 -44.37
CA ARG A 201 40.14 7.76 -45.43
C ARG A 201 40.64 8.16 -46.82
N SER A 202 40.76 9.45 -47.11
CA SER A 202 41.26 9.92 -48.40
C SER A 202 42.74 9.59 -48.60
N ALA A 203 43.57 9.78 -47.56
CA ALA A 203 44.97 9.40 -47.58
C ALA A 203 45.16 7.88 -47.74
N GLN A 204 44.33 7.07 -47.08
CA GLN A 204 44.34 5.62 -47.23
C GLN A 204 43.97 5.18 -48.65
N ALA A 205 42.98 5.84 -49.28
CA ALA A 205 42.61 5.57 -50.66
C ALA A 205 43.76 5.89 -51.63
N LEU A 206 44.42 7.04 -51.45
CA LEU A 206 45.59 7.43 -52.24
C LEU A 206 46.77 6.46 -52.06
N LEU A 207 47.00 6.00 -50.83
CA LEU A 207 48.03 4.98 -50.55
C LEU A 207 47.71 3.67 -51.27
N SER A 208 46.45 3.23 -51.25
CA SER A 208 46.01 2.01 -51.94
C SER A 208 46.22 2.12 -53.45
N GLU A 209 45.83 3.25 -54.05
CA GLU A 209 46.02 3.52 -55.48
C GLU A 209 47.52 3.54 -55.85
N ALA A 210 48.37 4.16 -55.03
CA ALA A 210 49.81 4.20 -55.27
C ALA A 210 50.46 2.80 -55.16
N LYS A 211 50.01 1.98 -54.20
CA LYS A 211 50.47 0.59 -54.06
C LYS A 211 50.06 -0.26 -55.26
N GLU A 212 48.83 -0.12 -55.74
CA GLU A 212 48.35 -0.83 -56.92
C GLU A 212 49.18 -0.46 -58.16
N LYS A 213 49.38 0.84 -58.43
CA LYS A 213 50.25 1.31 -59.53
C LYS A 213 51.68 0.81 -59.42
N TYR A 214 52.25 0.79 -58.21
CA TYR A 214 53.59 0.24 -57.98
C TYR A 214 53.63 -1.26 -58.24
N GLN A 215 52.62 -2.01 -57.79
CA GLN A 215 52.52 -3.45 -58.00
C GLN A 215 52.36 -3.81 -59.49
N GLU A 216 51.53 -3.07 -60.22
CA GLU A 216 51.41 -3.19 -61.68
C GLU A 216 52.74 -2.90 -62.40
N GLY A 217 53.40 -1.79 -62.06
CA GLY A 217 54.68 -1.41 -62.65
C GLY A 217 55.80 -2.42 -62.33
N SER A 218 55.85 -2.90 -61.10
CA SER A 218 56.80 -3.94 -60.65
C SER A 218 56.57 -5.25 -61.39
N GLY A 219 55.32 -5.68 -61.53
CA GLY A 219 54.95 -6.86 -62.32
C GLY A 219 55.43 -6.76 -63.77
N GLY A 220 55.29 -5.58 -64.39
CA GLY A 220 55.81 -5.33 -65.74
C GLY A 220 57.33 -5.42 -65.84
N VAL A 221 58.07 -4.95 -64.83
CA VAL A 221 59.54 -5.08 -64.76
C VAL A 221 59.95 -6.54 -64.59
N THR A 222 59.31 -7.27 -63.66
CA THR A 222 59.58 -8.69 -63.44
C THR A 222 59.34 -9.51 -64.71
N GLU A 223 58.27 -9.23 -65.44
CA GLU A 223 57.97 -9.92 -66.70
C GLU A 223 59.01 -9.63 -67.79
N ARG A 224 59.44 -8.37 -67.92
CA ARG A 224 60.51 -8.01 -68.87
C ARG A 224 61.84 -8.68 -68.50
N ILE A 225 62.18 -8.75 -67.22
CA ILE A 225 63.37 -9.48 -66.74
C ILE A 225 63.26 -10.97 -67.06
N ARG A 226 62.08 -11.58 -66.86
CA ARG A 226 61.82 -12.98 -67.20
C ARG A 226 62.06 -13.27 -68.68
N VAL A 227 61.49 -12.45 -69.56
CA VAL A 227 61.66 -12.57 -71.03
C VAL A 227 63.12 -12.36 -71.45
N LEU A 228 63.83 -11.41 -70.84
CA LEU A 228 65.26 -11.18 -71.08
C LEU A 228 66.08 -12.40 -70.67
N SER A 229 65.85 -12.96 -69.48
CA SER A 229 66.53 -14.16 -69.01
C SER A 229 66.26 -15.37 -69.91
N GLU A 230 65.01 -15.57 -70.36
CA GLU A 230 64.68 -16.62 -71.35
C GLU A 230 65.47 -16.44 -72.65
N LYS A 231 65.52 -15.23 -73.20
CA LYS A 231 66.29 -14.95 -74.42
C LYS A 231 67.78 -15.18 -74.23
N ILE A 232 68.35 -14.78 -73.08
CA ILE A 232 69.76 -15.01 -72.76
C ILE A 232 70.06 -16.51 -72.68
N MET A 233 69.19 -17.31 -72.05
CA MET A 233 69.37 -18.77 -71.99
C MET A 233 69.27 -19.47 -73.35
N LEU A 234 68.58 -18.88 -74.34
CA LEU A 234 68.53 -19.40 -75.71
C LEU A 234 69.75 -19.02 -76.55
N LEU A 235 70.54 -18.04 -76.12
CA LEU A 235 71.72 -17.50 -76.81
C LEU A 235 73.05 -18.02 -76.26
N CYS A 236 73.05 -18.66 -75.08
CA CYS A 236 74.17 -19.37 -74.48
C CYS A 236 74.04 -20.88 -74.69
#